data_AF-A0A2E9YV68-F1
#
_entry.id   AF-A0A2E9YV68-F1
#
_cell.length_a   1.000
_cell.length_b   1.000
_cell.length_c   1.000
_cell.angle_alpha   90.00
_cell.angle_beta   90.00
_cell.angle_gamma   90.00
#
_symmetry.space_group_name_H-M   'P 1'
#
loop_
_entity.id
_entity.type
_entity.pdbx_description
1 polymer ?
#
loop_
_entity_poly.entity_id
_entity_poly.type
_entity_poly.pdbx_seq_one_letter_code
_entity_poly.pdbx_strand_id
1 'polypeptide(L)'
;MITRVSIVAVLGFALAACQPAIPDSGRGVGFDGTFEAQQAERDRALAASGAFAGGTAMPAPPQVASASLEPVNDGSPAAVAAETSRILDATRPGGVGNEAATNSGVEPLNASPSNPPPPVLTATGISRENNFDAVAGQRTIESDAARIAANRAQYRVVAPEALPDRSSAGPNIVAYALQNKHAVGTPIYTRRGFNKDRKYARACAQYSHPDQAQLAFLSNGGPAKDRAGMDPDGDGYACDWDPRPYRRGVEG
;
A
#
# COMPACT_ATOMS: atom_id res chain seq x y z
N MET A 1 -33.88 21.30 64.96
CA MET A 1 -33.71 21.22 63.50
C MET A 1 -32.25 21.29 63.03
N ILE A 2 -31.31 21.81 63.82
CA ILE A 2 -29.90 21.97 63.40
C ILE A 2 -29.10 20.65 63.47
N THR A 3 -29.42 19.75 64.40
CA THR A 3 -28.66 18.50 64.62
C THR A 3 -28.86 17.43 63.53
N ARG A 4 -29.97 17.45 62.79
CA ARG A 4 -30.22 16.47 61.71
C ARG A 4 -29.54 16.84 60.39
N VAL A 5 -29.24 18.12 60.18
CA VAL A 5 -28.54 18.60 58.98
C VAL A 5 -27.05 18.29 59.06
N SER A 6 -26.46 18.34 60.25
CA SER A 6 -25.03 18.05 60.46
C SER A 6 -24.68 16.58 60.19
N ILE A 7 -25.56 15.63 60.50
CA ILE A 7 -25.28 14.20 60.30
C ILE A 7 -25.32 13.83 58.81
N VAL A 8 -26.20 14.44 58.02
CA VAL A 8 -26.28 14.19 56.57
C VAL A 8 -25.09 14.80 55.83
N ALA A 9 -24.61 15.97 56.26
CA ALA A 9 -23.41 16.59 55.67
C ALA A 9 -22.13 15.80 55.94
N VAL A 10 -21.98 15.23 57.15
CA VAL A 10 -20.81 14.42 57.52
C VAL A 10 -20.80 13.06 56.80
N LEU A 11 -21.97 12.46 56.55
CA LEU A 11 -22.05 11.21 55.78
C LEU A 11 -21.73 11.41 54.29
N GLY A 12 -22.08 12.57 53.71
CA GLY A 12 -21.80 12.88 52.30
C GLY A 12 -20.31 13.07 52.00
N PHE A 13 -19.55 13.67 52.94
CA PHE A 13 -18.11 13.86 52.78
C PHE A 13 -17.30 12.56 52.93
N ALA A 14 -17.81 11.58 53.69
CA ALA A 14 -17.14 10.30 53.87
C ALA A 14 -17.19 9.40 52.60
N LEU A 15 -18.18 9.59 51.72
CA LEU A 15 -18.27 8.82 50.46
C LEU A 15 -17.46 9.40 49.29
N ALA A 16 -17.07 10.68 49.33
CA ALA A 16 -16.29 11.31 48.25
C ALA A 16 -14.78 11.00 48.32
N ALA A 17 -14.29 10.45 49.43
CA ALA A 17 -12.86 10.15 49.63
C ALA A 17 -12.42 8.79 49.05
N CYS A 18 -13.35 7.97 48.54
CA CYS A 18 -13.05 6.63 47.99
C CYS A 18 -13.27 6.52 46.47
N GLN A 19 -13.36 7.63 45.73
CA GLN A 19 -13.29 7.55 44.27
C GLN A 19 -11.83 7.72 43.81
N PRO A 20 -11.25 6.73 43.10
CA PRO A 20 -9.94 6.93 42.47
C PRO A 20 -10.07 8.07 41.45
N ALA A 21 -9.09 8.98 41.42
CA ALA A 21 -9.04 10.02 40.41
C ALA A 21 -9.07 9.35 39.02
N ILE A 22 -10.11 9.63 38.23
CA ILE A 22 -10.18 9.18 36.84
C ILE A 22 -8.99 9.85 36.12
N PRO A 23 -8.03 9.09 35.56
CA PRO A 23 -6.95 9.70 34.81
C PRO A 23 -7.55 10.42 33.60
N ASP A 24 -7.23 11.70 33.44
CA ASP A 24 -7.60 12.51 32.28
C ASP A 24 -6.91 11.91 31.03
N SER A 25 -7.57 10.90 30.46
CA SER A 25 -7.11 10.14 29.29
C SER A 25 -7.51 10.84 27.98
N GLY A 26 -8.03 12.08 28.07
CA GLY A 26 -8.47 12.90 26.95
C GLY A 26 -7.43 13.91 26.45
N ARG A 27 -6.30 14.08 27.14
CA ARG A 27 -5.18 14.88 26.63
C ARG A 27 -4.45 14.09 25.55
N GLY A 28 -4.79 14.39 24.29
CA GLY A 28 -4.18 13.80 23.11
C GLY A 28 -2.65 13.83 23.17
N VAL A 29 -2.04 12.77 22.64
CA VAL A 29 -0.58 12.66 22.51
C VAL A 29 -0.06 13.80 21.61
N GLY A 30 0.79 14.67 22.16
CA GLY A 30 1.76 15.42 21.35
C GLY A 30 1.52 16.91 21.04
N PHE A 31 0.83 17.69 21.87
CA PHE A 31 0.72 19.16 21.65
C PHE A 31 0.89 20.05 22.90
N ASP A 32 1.36 19.50 24.02
CA ASP A 32 1.55 20.24 25.28
C ASP A 32 2.99 20.75 25.51
N GLY A 33 3.81 20.80 24.46
CA GLY A 33 5.21 21.26 24.52
C GLY A 33 6.15 20.32 25.29
N THR A 34 5.64 19.20 25.80
CA THR A 34 6.43 18.21 26.55
C THR A 34 7.41 17.47 25.65
N PHE A 35 7.08 17.28 24.37
CA PHE A 35 7.96 16.66 23.39
C PHE A 35 9.23 17.48 23.17
N GLU A 36 9.11 18.80 23.06
CA GLU A 36 10.24 19.72 22.86
C GLU A 36 11.14 19.76 24.10
N ALA A 37 10.53 19.76 25.30
CA ALA A 37 11.26 19.67 26.56
C ALA A 37 12.02 18.34 26.69
N GLN A 38 11.38 17.22 26.38
CA GLN A 38 11.99 15.89 26.38
C GLN A 38 13.08 15.74 25.31
N GLN A 39 12.92 16.38 24.14
CA GLN A 39 13.94 16.43 23.09
C GLN A 39 15.17 17.22 23.56
N ALA A 40 14.97 18.40 24.16
CA ALA A 40 16.07 19.19 24.71
C ALA A 40 16.83 18.48 25.85
N GLU A 41 16.14 17.71 26.69
CA GLU A 41 16.77 16.89 27.73
C GLU A 41 17.58 15.73 27.14
N ARG A 42 17.07 15.03 26.13
CA ARG A 42 17.84 14.00 25.42
C ARG A 42 19.07 14.58 24.74
N ASP A 43 18.94 15.72 24.06
CA ASP A 43 20.05 16.34 23.34
C ASP A 43 21.15 16.81 24.31
N ARG A 44 20.77 17.30 25.50
CA ARG A 44 21.72 17.59 26.59
C ARG A 44 22.39 16.33 27.12
N ALA A 45 21.66 15.23 27.29
CA ALA A 45 22.21 13.96 27.74
C ALA A 45 23.20 13.38 26.71
N LEU A 46 22.88 13.46 25.41
CA LEU A 46 23.77 13.05 24.31
C LEU A 46 25.04 13.91 24.25
N ALA A 47 24.91 15.24 24.36
CA ALA A 47 26.04 16.15 24.42
C ALA A 47 26.93 15.91 25.65
N ALA A 48 26.34 15.59 26.80
CA ALA A 48 27.08 15.23 28.01
C ALA A 48 27.75 13.84 27.92
N SER A 49 27.14 12.89 27.21
CA SER A 49 27.69 11.53 26.99
C SER A 49 28.85 11.49 25.98
N GLY A 50 29.07 12.55 25.22
CA GLY A 50 30.23 12.72 24.32
C GLY A 50 31.56 12.96 25.04
N ALA A 51 31.54 13.12 26.37
CA ALA A 51 32.74 13.19 27.20
C ALA A 51 32.97 11.83 27.88
N PHE A 52 33.64 10.91 27.17
CA PHE A 52 34.22 9.74 27.83
C PHE A 52 35.26 10.23 28.87
N ALA A 53 35.16 9.70 30.09
CA ALA A 53 36.11 9.96 31.16
C ALA A 53 37.51 9.44 30.76
N GLY A 54 38.30 10.30 30.13
CA GLY A 54 39.62 9.96 29.58
C GLY A 54 39.97 10.87 28.41
N GLY A 55 40.18 12.16 28.70
CA GLY A 55 40.38 13.26 27.75
C GLY A 55 41.06 12.91 26.43
N THR A 56 40.27 12.88 25.36
CA THR A 56 40.58 13.49 24.06
C THR A 56 39.24 13.91 23.43
N ALA A 57 39.06 15.21 23.17
CA ALA A 57 37.90 15.70 22.44
C ALA A 57 38.00 15.18 20.99
N MET A 58 36.96 14.50 20.52
CA MET A 58 36.89 14.03 19.14
C MET A 58 36.98 15.24 18.19
N PRO A 59 37.83 15.23 17.15
CA PRO A 59 37.92 16.35 16.23
C PRO A 59 36.57 16.58 15.56
N ALA A 60 36.19 17.85 15.42
CA ALA A 60 34.97 18.23 14.72
C ALA A 60 34.94 17.62 13.31
N PRO A 61 33.79 17.13 12.83
CA PRO A 61 33.69 16.61 11.47
C PRO A 61 34.10 17.69 10.46
N PRO A 62 34.75 17.33 9.35
CA PRO A 62 35.12 18.29 8.31
C PRO A 62 33.87 19.01 7.79
N GLN A 63 33.98 20.33 7.61
CA GLN A 63 32.92 21.15 7.06
C GLN A 63 32.60 20.67 5.63
N VAL A 64 31.39 20.16 5.41
CA VAL A 64 30.89 19.80 4.09
C VAL A 64 30.35 21.06 3.42
N ALA A 65 31.05 21.56 2.40
CA ALA A 65 30.50 22.58 1.50
C ALA A 65 29.60 21.90 0.46
N SER A 66 28.33 22.30 0.39
CA SER A 66 27.45 21.90 -0.70
C SER A 66 27.69 22.80 -1.90
N ALA A 67 28.38 22.30 -2.91
CA ALA A 67 28.29 22.84 -4.26
C ALA A 67 27.16 22.12 -4.98
N SER A 68 26.28 22.86 -5.66
CA SER A 68 25.35 22.25 -6.60
C SER A 68 26.16 21.61 -7.72
N LEU A 69 26.12 20.29 -7.82
CA LEU A 69 26.56 19.61 -9.03
C LEU A 69 25.59 20.03 -10.13
N GLU A 70 26.07 20.79 -11.11
CA GLU A 70 25.40 20.88 -12.41
C GLU A 70 25.12 19.43 -12.85
N PRO A 71 23.90 19.09 -13.31
CA PRO A 71 23.65 17.74 -13.80
C PRO A 71 24.58 17.52 -14.98
N VAL A 72 25.65 16.77 -14.75
CA VAL A 72 26.66 16.44 -15.77
C VAL A 72 26.05 15.65 -16.93
N ASN A 73 24.79 15.23 -16.80
CA ASN A 73 24.05 14.54 -17.82
C ASN A 73 22.55 14.86 -17.66
N ASP A 74 22.04 15.80 -18.45
CA ASP A 74 20.60 16.07 -18.58
C ASP A 74 19.90 15.03 -19.48
N GLY A 75 20.61 13.98 -19.90
CA GLY A 75 20.14 12.97 -20.84
C GLY A 75 19.86 13.50 -22.24
N SER A 76 20.20 14.77 -22.52
CA SER A 76 19.96 15.35 -23.83
C SER A 76 20.90 14.71 -24.87
N PRO A 77 20.45 14.61 -26.13
CA PRO A 77 21.32 14.17 -27.21
C PRO A 77 22.61 14.99 -27.33
N ALA A 78 22.57 16.27 -26.96
CA ALA A 78 23.73 17.16 -26.96
C ALA A 78 24.73 16.82 -25.85
N ALA A 79 24.26 16.52 -24.64
CA ALA A 79 25.12 16.10 -23.53
C ALA A 79 25.77 14.73 -23.81
N VAL A 80 24.99 13.78 -24.34
CA VAL A 80 25.52 12.47 -24.74
C VAL A 80 26.55 12.60 -25.87
N ALA A 81 26.32 13.47 -26.85
CA ALA A 81 27.28 13.73 -27.92
C ALA A 81 28.58 14.37 -27.40
N ALA A 82 28.49 15.30 -26.45
CA ALA A 82 29.64 15.97 -25.85
C ALA A 82 30.44 15.07 -24.88
N GLU A 83 29.80 14.08 -24.27
CA GLU A 83 30.48 13.04 -23.49
C GLU A 83 31.13 12.00 -24.40
N THR A 84 30.43 11.59 -25.45
CA THR A 84 30.95 10.66 -26.46
C THR A 84 32.19 11.23 -27.15
N SER A 85 32.19 12.51 -27.53
CA SER A 85 33.38 13.15 -28.13
C SER A 85 34.57 13.20 -27.18
N ARG A 86 34.34 13.50 -25.89
CA ARG A 86 35.40 13.48 -24.86
C ARG A 86 36.00 12.08 -24.67
N ILE A 87 35.18 11.04 -24.63
CA ILE A 87 35.65 9.66 -24.50
C ILE A 87 36.40 9.22 -25.77
N LEU A 88 35.90 9.56 -26.95
CA LEU A 88 36.57 9.28 -28.23
C LEU A 88 37.94 9.97 -28.32
N ASP A 89 38.06 11.23 -27.89
CA ASP A 89 39.34 11.94 -27.85
C ASP A 89 40.29 11.33 -26.81
N ALA A 90 39.77 10.89 -25.66
CA ALA A 90 40.55 10.23 -24.62
C ALA A 90 40.98 8.80 -24.99
N THR A 91 40.32 8.13 -25.94
CA THR A 91 40.59 6.72 -26.33
C THR A 91 41.19 6.58 -27.73
N ARG A 92 41.30 7.69 -28.49
CA ARG A 92 41.99 7.71 -29.77
C ARG A 92 43.49 7.42 -29.57
N PRO A 93 44.15 6.70 -30.50
CA PRO A 93 45.60 6.64 -30.54
C PRO A 93 46.17 8.06 -30.60
N GLY A 94 46.97 8.43 -29.61
CA GLY A 94 47.47 9.80 -29.45
C GLY A 94 46.78 10.66 -28.38
N GLY A 95 45.78 10.11 -27.68
CA GLY A 95 45.06 10.79 -26.59
C GLY A 95 45.78 10.72 -25.24
N VAL A 96 45.44 11.65 -24.35
CA VAL A 96 46.01 11.72 -22.98
C VAL A 96 45.83 10.40 -22.23
N GLY A 97 46.94 9.75 -21.86
CA GLY A 97 46.95 8.46 -21.16
C GLY A 97 47.14 7.22 -22.04
N ASN A 98 47.02 7.35 -23.37
CA ASN A 98 47.20 6.25 -24.34
C ASN A 98 48.60 6.19 -24.96
N GLU A 99 49.52 7.04 -24.50
CA GLU A 99 50.89 7.10 -24.97
C GLU A 99 51.84 7.00 -23.78
N ALA A 100 53.02 6.42 -24.00
CA ALA A 100 54.05 6.35 -22.97
C ALA A 100 54.37 7.74 -22.36
N ALA A 101 54.42 8.77 -23.22
CA ALA A 101 54.79 10.14 -22.86
C ALA A 101 53.79 10.83 -21.94
N THR A 102 52.51 10.45 -21.98
CA THR A 102 51.42 11.04 -21.19
C THR A 102 50.95 10.13 -20.05
N ASN A 103 51.61 9.00 -19.84
CA ASN A 103 51.28 7.99 -18.83
C ASN A 103 52.55 7.50 -18.11
N SER A 104 52.74 6.18 -18.00
CA SER A 104 53.78 5.54 -17.17
C SER A 104 55.19 5.50 -17.80
N GLY A 105 55.42 6.15 -18.94
CA GLY A 105 56.71 6.11 -19.66
C GLY A 105 56.97 4.81 -20.43
N VAL A 106 56.02 3.86 -20.41
CA VAL A 106 56.08 2.59 -21.14
C VAL A 106 55.00 2.59 -22.22
N GLU A 107 55.32 2.12 -23.42
CA GLU A 107 54.36 2.07 -24.53
C GLU A 107 53.19 1.15 -24.18
N PRO A 108 51.93 1.64 -24.20
CA PRO A 108 50.77 0.82 -23.87
C PRO A 108 50.65 -0.39 -24.80
N LEU A 109 50.56 -1.58 -24.22
CA LEU A 109 50.33 -2.81 -24.96
C LEU A 109 48.90 -2.82 -25.48
N ASN A 110 48.71 -2.53 -26.76
CA ASN A 110 47.42 -2.62 -27.42
C ASN A 110 47.06 -4.08 -27.68
N ALA A 111 45.87 -4.49 -27.23
CA ALA A 111 45.35 -5.82 -27.55
C ALA A 111 45.12 -5.94 -29.06
N SER A 112 45.72 -6.95 -29.67
CA SER A 112 45.56 -7.27 -31.08
C SER A 112 45.32 -8.77 -31.25
N PRO A 113 44.85 -9.25 -32.41
CA PRO A 113 44.77 -10.69 -32.67
C PRO A 113 46.13 -11.41 -32.54
N SER A 114 47.24 -10.68 -32.70
CA SER A 114 48.60 -11.18 -32.50
C SER A 114 49.14 -10.98 -31.08
N ASN A 115 48.38 -10.33 -30.19
CA ASN A 115 48.72 -10.08 -28.78
C ASN A 115 47.45 -10.18 -27.90
N PRO A 116 46.93 -11.41 -27.67
CA PRO A 116 45.76 -11.61 -26.84
C PRO A 116 46.04 -11.22 -25.37
N PRO A 117 45.03 -10.73 -24.64
CA PRO A 117 45.19 -10.41 -23.22
C PRO A 117 45.67 -11.65 -22.44
N PRO A 118 46.54 -11.49 -21.43
CA PRO A 118 46.99 -12.60 -20.62
C PRO A 118 45.79 -13.29 -19.96
N PRO A 119 45.75 -14.62 -19.92
CA PRO A 119 44.66 -15.34 -19.26
C PRO A 119 44.60 -14.95 -17.79
N VAL A 120 43.39 -14.68 -17.29
CA VAL A 120 43.16 -14.36 -15.88
C VAL A 120 43.32 -15.65 -15.07
N LEU A 121 44.54 -15.90 -14.58
CA LEU A 121 44.87 -17.06 -13.76
C LEU A 121 44.69 -16.70 -12.28
N THR A 122 43.84 -17.44 -11.55
CA THR A 122 43.79 -17.38 -10.07
C THR A 122 44.67 -18.47 -9.47
N ALA A 123 45.03 -18.34 -8.18
CA ALA A 123 45.97 -19.22 -7.48
C ALA A 123 45.58 -20.71 -7.45
N THR A 124 44.35 -21.06 -7.86
CA THR A 124 43.82 -22.44 -7.91
C THR A 124 43.45 -22.92 -9.32
N GLY A 125 43.84 -22.19 -10.37
CA GLY A 125 43.50 -22.51 -11.77
C GLY A 125 42.16 -21.92 -12.23
N ILE A 126 41.80 -22.21 -13.50
CA ILE A 126 40.62 -21.67 -14.18
C ILE A 126 39.35 -21.98 -13.38
N SER A 127 38.56 -20.95 -13.08
CA SER A 127 37.20 -21.03 -12.54
C SER A 127 36.34 -21.95 -13.43
N ARG A 128 35.85 -23.07 -12.87
CA ARG A 128 35.07 -24.10 -13.58
C ARG A 128 33.71 -23.58 -14.05
N GLU A 129 33.31 -22.42 -13.59
CA GLU A 129 32.04 -21.75 -13.85
C GLU A 129 31.92 -21.25 -15.30
N ASN A 130 33.03 -21.09 -16.03
CA ASN A 130 33.04 -20.72 -17.46
C ASN A 130 33.63 -21.79 -18.39
N ASN A 131 33.77 -23.04 -17.93
CA ASN A 131 34.25 -24.15 -18.75
C ASN A 131 33.08 -24.91 -19.39
N PHE A 132 32.85 -24.68 -20.69
CA PHE A 132 31.75 -25.30 -21.44
C PHE A 132 31.86 -26.83 -21.57
N ASP A 133 33.08 -27.39 -21.57
CA ASP A 133 33.30 -28.84 -21.59
C ASP A 133 32.92 -29.50 -20.26
N ALA A 134 33.16 -28.79 -19.14
CA ALA A 134 32.76 -29.24 -17.80
C ALA A 134 31.23 -29.22 -17.60
N VAL A 135 30.52 -28.29 -18.25
CA VAL A 135 29.05 -28.21 -18.23
C VAL A 135 28.43 -29.28 -19.14
N ALA A 136 29.03 -29.55 -20.31
CA ALA A 136 28.57 -30.58 -21.23
C ALA A 136 28.63 -32.01 -20.62
N GLY A 137 29.61 -32.28 -19.75
CA GLY A 137 29.73 -33.56 -19.04
C GLY A 137 28.79 -33.75 -17.84
N GLN A 138 28.17 -32.67 -17.33
CA GLN A 138 27.35 -32.73 -16.12
C GLN A 138 25.89 -33.11 -16.36
N ARG A 139 25.38 -32.93 -17.59
CA ARG A 139 24.00 -33.28 -17.95
C ARG A 139 23.95 -33.78 -19.39
N THR A 140 23.65 -35.06 -19.57
CA THR A 140 23.46 -35.64 -20.90
C THR A 140 22.10 -35.28 -21.47
N ILE A 141 21.95 -35.33 -22.79
CA ILE A 141 20.69 -35.07 -23.52
C ILE A 141 19.59 -36.02 -23.03
N GLU A 142 19.95 -37.27 -22.73
CA GLU A 142 19.04 -38.29 -22.23
C GLU A 142 18.51 -37.93 -20.84
N SER A 143 19.36 -37.39 -19.96
CA SER A 143 18.94 -36.95 -18.62
C SER A 143 17.94 -35.80 -18.68
N ASP A 144 18.11 -34.88 -19.64
CA ASP A 144 17.20 -33.76 -19.82
C ASP A 144 15.88 -34.20 -20.44
N ALA A 145 15.93 -35.10 -21.43
CA ALA A 145 14.74 -35.72 -22.01
C ALA A 145 13.90 -36.47 -20.96
N ALA A 146 14.55 -37.24 -20.08
CA ALA A 146 13.88 -37.95 -18.99
C ALA A 146 13.19 -37.00 -18.01
N ARG A 147 13.84 -35.87 -17.69
CA ARG A 147 13.28 -34.85 -16.80
C ARG A 147 12.09 -34.11 -17.44
N ILE A 148 12.18 -33.78 -18.73
CA ILE A 148 11.06 -33.20 -19.47
C ILE A 148 9.89 -34.17 -19.53
N ALA A 149 10.14 -35.47 -19.75
CA ALA A 149 9.12 -36.50 -19.75
C ALA A 149 8.44 -36.63 -18.38
N ALA A 150 9.22 -36.61 -17.28
CA ALA A 150 8.70 -36.63 -15.92
C ALA A 150 7.84 -35.38 -15.62
N ASN A 151 8.30 -34.19 -16.00
CA ASN A 151 7.56 -32.95 -15.83
C ASN A 151 6.25 -32.95 -16.64
N ARG A 152 6.28 -33.46 -17.88
CA ARG A 152 5.09 -33.60 -18.71
C ARG A 152 4.10 -34.61 -18.15
N ALA A 153 4.57 -35.71 -17.56
CA ALA A 153 3.72 -36.71 -16.92
C ALA A 153 2.99 -36.16 -15.68
N GLN A 154 3.55 -35.15 -15.02
CA GLN A 154 2.97 -34.48 -13.86
C GLN A 154 2.12 -33.25 -14.22
N TYR A 155 2.27 -32.71 -15.44
CA TYR A 155 1.55 -31.53 -15.87
C TYR A 155 0.06 -31.82 -16.07
N ARG A 156 -0.80 -31.11 -15.31
CA ARG A 156 -2.25 -31.11 -15.49
C ARG A 156 -2.73 -29.69 -15.72
N VAL A 157 -3.42 -29.48 -16.83
CA VAL A 157 -4.13 -28.22 -17.08
C VAL A 157 -5.52 -28.35 -16.49
N VAL A 158 -5.82 -27.54 -15.47
CA VAL A 158 -7.19 -27.38 -14.98
C VAL A 158 -7.84 -26.29 -15.81
N ALA A 159 -8.88 -26.64 -16.56
CA ALA A 159 -9.68 -25.66 -17.28
C ALA A 159 -10.52 -24.85 -16.27
N PRO A 160 -10.66 -23.53 -16.44
CA PRO A 160 -11.56 -22.74 -15.61
C PRO A 160 -13.00 -23.21 -15.82
N GLU A 161 -13.63 -23.70 -14.76
CA GLU A 161 -15.05 -24.01 -14.76
C GLU A 161 -15.85 -22.72 -14.54
N ALA A 162 -16.90 -22.50 -15.33
CA ALA A 162 -17.78 -21.36 -15.16
C ALA A 162 -18.51 -21.48 -13.82
N LEU A 163 -18.51 -20.40 -13.03
CA LEU A 163 -19.28 -20.37 -11.79
C LEU A 163 -20.77 -20.61 -12.10
N PRO A 164 -21.46 -21.46 -11.31
CA PRO A 164 -22.87 -21.72 -11.53
C PRO A 164 -23.72 -20.47 -11.32
N ASP A 165 -24.75 -20.30 -12.16
CA ASP A 165 -25.72 -19.23 -12.03
C ASP A 165 -26.53 -19.38 -10.73
N ARG A 166 -26.55 -18.31 -9.93
CA ARG A 166 -27.22 -18.25 -8.62
C ARG A 166 -28.73 -18.06 -8.81
N SER A 167 -29.44 -19.04 -9.37
CA SER A 167 -30.89 -18.91 -9.67
C SER A 167 -31.80 -19.06 -8.45
N SER A 168 -31.33 -19.65 -7.34
CA SER A 168 -32.14 -19.96 -6.15
C SER A 168 -31.87 -19.05 -4.93
N ALA A 169 -31.00 -18.04 -5.04
CA ALA A 169 -30.55 -17.24 -3.90
C ALA A 169 -31.53 -16.13 -3.45
N GLY A 170 -32.72 -16.06 -4.06
CA GLY A 170 -33.69 -14.99 -3.81
C GLY A 170 -33.36 -13.69 -4.56
N PRO A 171 -34.10 -12.61 -4.30
CA PRO A 171 -33.89 -11.33 -4.96
C PRO A 171 -32.50 -10.76 -4.69
N ASN A 172 -31.90 -10.11 -5.69
CA ASN A 172 -30.60 -9.46 -5.54
C ASN A 172 -30.76 -7.94 -5.54
N ILE A 173 -30.54 -7.31 -4.38
CA ILE A 173 -30.69 -5.86 -4.21
C ILE A 173 -29.63 -5.06 -5.00
N VAL A 174 -28.44 -5.63 -5.21
CA VAL A 174 -27.37 -4.98 -6.00
C VAL A 174 -27.74 -4.99 -7.47
N ALA A 175 -28.20 -6.12 -7.99
CA ALA A 175 -28.70 -6.21 -9.36
C ALA A 175 -29.88 -5.24 -9.58
N TYR A 176 -30.79 -5.15 -8.61
CA TYR A 176 -31.89 -4.19 -8.63
C TYR A 176 -31.40 -2.73 -8.63
N ALA A 177 -30.39 -2.41 -7.82
CA ALA A 177 -29.78 -1.08 -7.76
C ALA A 177 -29.15 -0.66 -9.10
N LEU A 178 -28.54 -1.61 -9.82
CA LEU A 178 -27.89 -1.37 -11.12
C LEU A 178 -28.88 -1.28 -12.28
N GLN A 179 -29.97 -2.06 -12.22
CA GLN A 179 -31.00 -2.06 -13.25
C GLN A 179 -31.86 -0.78 -13.22
N ASN A 180 -32.18 -0.28 -12.03
CA ASN A 180 -32.93 0.95 -11.84
C ASN A 180 -31.97 2.14 -11.80
N LYS A 181 -32.28 3.25 -12.46
CA LYS A 181 -31.36 4.41 -12.56
C LYS A 181 -31.94 5.73 -12.06
N HIS A 182 -33.23 5.77 -11.74
CA HIS A 182 -33.88 6.96 -11.19
C HIS A 182 -33.38 7.26 -9.77
N ALA A 183 -33.54 8.51 -9.38
CA ALA A 183 -33.19 8.99 -8.04
C ALA A 183 -34.21 8.51 -7.00
N VAL A 184 -33.78 8.44 -5.75
CA VAL A 184 -34.67 8.22 -4.59
C VAL A 184 -35.72 9.34 -4.55
N GLY A 185 -36.98 8.97 -4.26
CA GLY A 185 -38.15 9.84 -4.29
C GLY A 185 -38.77 10.07 -5.67
N THR A 186 -38.24 9.46 -6.74
CA THR A 186 -38.85 9.60 -8.07
C THR A 186 -40.07 8.67 -8.19
N PRO A 187 -41.32 9.18 -8.31
CA PRO A 187 -42.50 8.34 -8.27
C PRO A 187 -42.70 7.59 -9.59
N ILE A 188 -42.16 6.38 -9.69
CA ILE A 188 -42.30 5.48 -10.84
C ILE A 188 -43.60 4.67 -10.76
N TYR A 189 -44.02 4.32 -9.55
CA TYR A 189 -45.16 3.46 -9.28
C TYR A 189 -46.27 4.23 -8.56
N THR A 190 -47.49 4.13 -9.08
CA THR A 190 -48.63 4.82 -8.48
C THR A 190 -49.06 4.13 -7.19
N ARG A 191 -48.98 4.84 -6.06
CA ARG A 191 -49.45 4.37 -4.75
C ARG A 191 -50.79 5.00 -4.43
N ARG A 192 -51.87 4.21 -4.41
CA ARG A 192 -53.20 4.66 -3.97
C ARG A 192 -53.51 4.03 -2.62
N GLY A 193 -53.94 4.84 -1.65
CA GLY A 193 -54.32 4.35 -0.32
C GLY A 193 -54.32 5.44 0.74
N PHE A 194 -55.06 5.18 1.82
CA PHE A 194 -55.13 6.04 3.01
C PHE A 194 -54.16 5.53 4.08
N ASN A 195 -53.65 6.43 4.93
CA ASN A 195 -52.75 6.11 6.05
C ASN A 195 -51.41 5.46 5.63
N LYS A 196 -50.81 5.89 4.52
CA LYS A 196 -49.54 5.35 4.02
C LYS A 196 -48.40 5.48 5.04
N ASP A 197 -48.25 6.65 5.66
CA ASP A 197 -47.14 6.95 6.57
C ASP A 197 -47.15 6.03 7.80
N ARG A 198 -48.34 5.80 8.38
CA ARG A 198 -48.48 4.89 9.53
C ARG A 198 -48.19 3.43 9.15
N LYS A 199 -48.55 3.03 7.92
CA LYS A 199 -48.29 1.68 7.41
C LYS A 199 -46.80 1.48 7.13
N TYR A 200 -46.19 2.46 6.48
CA TYR A 200 -44.75 2.58 6.24
C TYR A 200 -43.96 2.46 7.54
N ALA A 201 -44.25 3.31 8.53
CA ALA A 201 -43.53 3.32 9.81
C ALA A 201 -43.59 1.94 10.50
N ARG A 202 -44.74 1.27 10.46
CA ARG A 202 -44.89 -0.08 11.04
C ARG A 202 -44.13 -1.14 10.24
N ALA A 203 -44.19 -1.09 8.92
CA ALA A 203 -43.54 -2.07 8.06
C ALA A 203 -42.01 -1.97 8.15
N CYS A 204 -41.47 -0.75 8.11
CA CYS A 204 -40.05 -0.49 8.16
C CYS A 204 -39.44 -0.76 9.54
N ALA A 205 -40.19 -0.52 10.62
CA ALA A 205 -39.73 -0.84 11.98
C ALA A 205 -39.47 -2.34 12.24
N GLN A 206 -39.86 -3.24 11.32
CA GLN A 206 -39.59 -4.67 11.43
C GLN A 206 -38.15 -5.04 11.02
N TYR A 207 -37.44 -4.15 10.32
CA TYR A 207 -36.12 -4.42 9.78
C TYR A 207 -35.07 -3.57 10.48
N SER A 208 -33.94 -4.19 10.79
CA SER A 208 -32.80 -3.49 11.43
C SER A 208 -31.98 -2.68 10.43
N HIS A 209 -32.01 -3.06 9.15
CA HIS A 209 -31.20 -2.46 8.09
C HIS A 209 -32.05 -2.22 6.82
N PRO A 210 -31.82 -1.11 6.09
CA PRO A 210 -32.53 -0.82 4.84
C PRO A 210 -32.39 -1.92 3.78
N ASP A 211 -31.22 -2.55 3.68
CA ASP A 211 -30.98 -3.65 2.74
C ASP A 211 -31.88 -4.87 3.00
N GLN A 212 -32.16 -5.17 4.27
CA GLN A 212 -33.08 -6.25 4.65
C GLN A 212 -34.52 -5.90 4.26
N ALA A 213 -34.91 -4.65 4.45
CA ALA A 213 -36.23 -4.15 4.04
C ALA A 213 -36.39 -4.23 2.51
N GLN A 214 -35.38 -3.82 1.73
CA GLN A 214 -35.41 -3.90 0.27
C GLN A 214 -35.47 -5.35 -0.22
N LEU A 215 -34.69 -6.26 0.39
CA LEU A 215 -34.75 -7.68 0.06
C LEU A 215 -36.14 -8.26 0.31
N ALA A 216 -36.72 -7.95 1.47
CA ALA A 216 -38.06 -8.40 1.83
C ALA A 216 -39.13 -7.80 0.91
N PHE A 217 -39.01 -6.51 0.56
CA PHE A 217 -39.87 -5.84 -0.40
C PHE A 217 -39.86 -6.55 -1.76
N LEU A 218 -38.68 -6.79 -2.33
CA LEU A 218 -38.53 -7.51 -3.60
C LEU A 218 -39.08 -8.94 -3.52
N SER A 219 -38.86 -9.64 -2.40
CA SER A 219 -39.38 -11.00 -2.20
C SER A 219 -40.92 -11.06 -2.15
N ASN A 220 -41.56 -9.99 -1.66
CA ASN A 220 -43.01 -9.89 -1.50
C ASN A 220 -43.74 -9.32 -2.72
N GLY A 221 -43.05 -9.23 -3.87
CA GLY A 221 -43.59 -8.73 -5.14
C GLY A 221 -43.10 -7.34 -5.53
N GLY A 222 -42.22 -6.74 -4.71
CA GLY A 222 -41.51 -5.51 -5.00
C GLY A 222 -42.42 -4.34 -5.35
N PRO A 223 -41.98 -3.42 -6.22
CA PRO A 223 -42.71 -2.18 -6.47
C PRO A 223 -44.02 -2.36 -7.23
N ALA A 224 -44.22 -3.50 -7.89
CA ALA A 224 -45.48 -3.82 -8.55
C ALA A 224 -46.59 -4.18 -7.53
N LYS A 225 -46.22 -4.79 -6.40
CA LYS A 225 -47.18 -5.32 -5.40
C LYS A 225 -46.72 -4.97 -3.98
N ASP A 226 -46.56 -3.68 -3.69
CA ASP A 226 -46.23 -3.19 -2.34
C ASP A 226 -47.40 -3.44 -1.34
N ARG A 227 -47.57 -4.70 -0.94
CA ARG A 227 -48.63 -5.12 -0.02
C ARG A 227 -48.35 -4.66 1.40
N ALA A 228 -47.08 -4.59 1.79
CA ALA A 228 -46.65 -4.17 3.11
C ALA A 228 -46.70 -2.64 3.27
N GLY A 229 -46.74 -1.87 2.18
CA GLY A 229 -46.71 -0.41 2.24
C GLY A 229 -45.33 0.13 2.61
N MET A 230 -44.27 -0.53 2.12
CA MET A 230 -42.89 -0.19 2.42
C MET A 230 -42.36 0.97 1.55
N ASP A 231 -43.04 1.29 0.44
CA ASP A 231 -42.62 2.30 -0.54
C ASP A 231 -43.83 3.24 -0.82
N PRO A 232 -44.08 4.24 0.06
CA PRO A 232 -45.28 5.08 0.03
C PRO A 232 -45.25 6.16 -1.07
N ASP A 233 -44.06 6.60 -1.45
CA ASP A 233 -43.72 7.54 -2.52
C ASP A 233 -43.64 6.87 -3.89
N GLY A 234 -43.49 5.55 -3.94
CA GLY A 234 -43.61 4.77 -5.16
C GLY A 234 -42.35 4.81 -6.02
N ASP A 235 -41.19 5.03 -5.43
CA ASP A 235 -39.92 5.06 -6.15
C ASP A 235 -39.30 3.67 -6.32
N GLY A 236 -39.88 2.63 -5.71
CA GLY A 236 -39.38 1.26 -5.76
C GLY A 236 -38.19 0.99 -4.84
N TYR A 237 -37.85 1.93 -3.96
CA TYR A 237 -36.88 1.79 -2.90
C TYR A 237 -37.63 1.76 -1.56
N ALA A 238 -37.61 0.60 -0.92
CA ALA A 238 -38.37 0.36 0.30
C ALA A 238 -37.71 1.03 1.50
N CYS A 239 -38.54 1.57 2.38
CA CYS A 239 -38.08 2.23 3.60
C CYS A 239 -37.13 3.39 3.25
N ASP A 240 -35.93 3.39 3.82
CA ASP A 240 -34.91 4.40 3.53
C ASP A 240 -33.75 3.81 2.70
N TRP A 241 -34.04 2.80 1.86
CA TRP A 241 -33.00 2.12 1.09
C TRP A 241 -32.43 3.01 -0.01
N ASP A 242 -31.10 3.12 -0.06
CA ASP A 242 -30.39 3.96 -1.02
C ASP A 242 -29.59 3.11 -2.02
N PRO A 243 -29.89 3.16 -3.33
CA PRO A 243 -29.16 2.41 -4.35
C PRO A 243 -27.81 3.02 -4.71
N ARG A 244 -27.54 4.28 -4.35
CA ARG A 244 -26.33 5.02 -4.80
C ARG A 244 -25.01 4.32 -4.45
N PRO A 245 -24.81 3.74 -3.25
CA PRO A 245 -23.57 3.03 -2.92
C PRO A 245 -23.26 1.88 -3.87
N TYR A 246 -24.28 1.17 -4.33
CA TYR A 246 -24.14 0.03 -5.24
C TYR A 246 -23.82 0.45 -6.68
N ARG A 247 -24.29 1.63 -7.11
CA ARG A 247 -24.05 2.16 -8.46
C ARG A 247 -22.61 2.67 -8.63
N ARG A 248 -22.06 3.33 -7.60
CA ARG A 248 -20.70 3.90 -7.65
C ARG A 248 -19.60 2.87 -7.91
N GLY A 249 -19.82 1.60 -7.53
CA GLY A 249 -18.82 0.53 -7.72
C GLY A 249 -18.70 0.00 -9.15
N VAL A 250 -19.57 0.42 -10.08
CA VAL A 250 -19.59 -0.06 -11.48
C VAL A 250 -19.14 1.03 -12.47
N GLU A 251 -19.05 2.28 -12.03
CA GLU A 251 -18.62 3.43 -12.85
C GLU A 251 -17.11 3.70 -12.78
N GLY A 252 -16.33 2.81 -12.14
CA GLY A 252 -14.87 2.92 -11.97
C GLY A 252 -14.08 1.89 -12.76
#